data_AF-A0A2P9BS78-F1
#
_entry.id   AF-A0A2P9BS78-F1
#
_cell.length_a   1.000
_cell.length_b   1.000
_cell.length_c   1.000
_cell.angle_alpha   90.00
_cell.angle_beta   90.00
_cell.angle_gamma   90.00
#
_symmetry.space_group_name_H-M   'P 1'
#
loop_
_entity.id
_entity.type
_entity.pdbx_description
1 polymer ?
#
loop_
_entity_poly.entity_id
_entity_poly.type
_entity_poly.pdbx_seq_one_letter_code
_entity_poly.pdbx_strand_id
1 'polypeptide(L)'
;MKSVSIKQLEGIIILDSDGNRIAVKYYNDKLIFKEEKSQNFNCSYESLNYGMDTYNDFKTVEDQKLFEKDITEKIKKLGLNYSNETEILLLNKYVILCLPVNDIVIYIIGDDNDNEIILYEIIETVHQALNNITNNHIGKKQLIDKLDSVYLILDEIADSGIIMETNANVIINRLYMNESDIQEQHTPLNQAISSAKENIIRSLLSGA
;
A
#
# COMPACT_ATOMS: atom_id res chain seq x y z
N MET A 1 20.11 9.50 25.66
CA MET A 1 18.90 8.70 25.38
C MET A 1 18.91 8.44 23.89
N LYS A 2 18.96 7.17 23.46
CA LYS A 2 18.83 6.81 22.04
C LYS A 2 17.44 7.29 21.60
N SER A 3 17.35 8.13 20.57
CA SER A 3 16.06 8.56 20.03
C SER A 3 15.28 7.32 19.62
N VAL A 4 14.06 7.17 20.12
CA VAL A 4 13.18 6.08 19.70
C VAL A 4 12.77 6.39 18.27
N SER A 5 13.17 5.54 17.32
CA SER A 5 12.60 5.59 15.97
C SER A 5 11.16 5.12 16.07
N ILE A 6 10.23 5.93 15.54
CA ILE A 6 8.78 5.60 15.52
C ILE A 6 8.44 4.77 14.28
N LYS A 7 9.34 4.73 13.30
CA LYS A 7 9.20 3.99 12.07
C LYS A 7 9.12 2.49 12.35
N GLN A 8 8.09 1.84 11.80
CA GLN A 8 7.77 0.42 11.97
C GLN A 8 7.79 -0.33 10.62
N LEU A 9 7.92 0.40 9.52
CA LEU A 9 7.87 -0.13 8.16
C LEU A 9 8.94 0.47 7.29
N GLU A 10 9.68 -0.40 6.61
CA GLU A 10 10.66 -0.05 5.58
C GLU A 10 10.00 0.04 4.19
N GLY A 11 8.97 -0.77 3.93
CA GLY A 11 8.22 -0.67 2.68
C GLY A 11 7.05 -1.63 2.55
N ILE A 12 6.16 -1.31 1.61
CA ILE A 12 5.08 -2.15 1.11
C ILE A 12 5.29 -2.33 -0.40
N ILE A 13 5.35 -3.57 -0.86
CA ILE A 13 5.64 -3.91 -2.26
C ILE A 13 4.62 -4.91 -2.77
N ILE A 14 4.11 -4.68 -3.97
CA ILE A 14 3.28 -5.60 -4.73
C ILE A 14 3.98 -5.86 -6.06
N LEU A 15 4.42 -7.10 -6.27
CA LEU A 15 5.06 -7.54 -7.51
C LEU A 15 4.15 -8.53 -8.24
N ASP A 16 4.35 -8.69 -9.55
CA ASP A 16 3.82 -9.84 -10.27
C ASP A 16 4.66 -11.11 -10.02
N SER A 17 4.18 -12.26 -10.49
CA SER A 17 4.87 -13.55 -10.37
C SER A 17 6.26 -13.60 -11.04
N ASP A 18 6.52 -12.70 -11.99
CA ASP A 18 7.81 -12.57 -12.67
C ASP A 18 8.80 -11.69 -11.87
N GLY A 19 8.32 -10.92 -10.90
CA GLY A 19 9.10 -9.97 -10.08
C GLY A 19 9.07 -8.54 -10.61
N ASN A 20 8.17 -8.20 -11.53
CA ASN A 20 7.96 -6.84 -11.98
C ASN A 20 7.06 -6.07 -11.01
N ARG A 21 7.35 -4.79 -10.83
CA ARG A 21 6.57 -3.90 -9.96
C ARG A 21 5.15 -3.70 -10.47
N ILE A 22 4.17 -3.85 -9.58
CA ILE A 22 2.80 -3.36 -9.76
C ILE A 22 2.63 -2.06 -8.97
N ALA A 23 2.88 -2.12 -7.66
CA ALA A 23 2.87 -0.96 -6.77
C ALA A 23 3.97 -1.12 -5.73
N VAL A 24 4.79 -0.09 -5.52
CA VAL A 24 5.86 -0.12 -4.52
C VAL A 24 5.92 1.19 -3.75
N LYS A 25 6.05 1.10 -2.42
CA LYS A 25 6.22 2.25 -1.54
C LYS A 25 7.29 1.92 -0.51
N TYR A 26 8.45 2.56 -0.64
CA TYR A 26 9.54 2.47 0.32
C TYR A 26 9.52 3.72 1.20
N TYR A 27 9.67 3.54 2.51
CA TYR A 27 9.63 4.61 3.49
C TYR A 27 11.05 4.96 3.91
N ASN A 28 11.67 5.93 3.23
CA ASN A 28 13.01 6.39 3.56
C ASN A 28 12.92 7.72 4.34
N ASP A 29 13.54 7.80 5.52
CA ASP A 29 13.49 8.95 6.45
C ASP A 29 13.99 10.29 5.88
N LYS A 30 14.50 10.34 4.64
CA LYS A 30 15.21 11.52 4.09
C LYS A 30 14.41 12.36 3.10
N LEU A 31 13.15 12.03 2.81
CA LEU A 31 12.34 12.85 1.89
C LEU A 31 11.56 13.99 2.56
N ILE A 32 11.60 14.12 3.90
CA ILE A 32 10.81 15.13 4.62
C ILE A 32 11.52 16.50 4.76
N PHE A 33 12.79 16.65 4.36
CA PHE A 33 13.46 17.97 4.37
C PHE A 33 13.77 18.50 2.97
N LYS A 34 12.72 18.83 2.20
CA LYS A 34 12.86 19.76 1.07
C LYS A 34 11.71 20.77 1.06
N GLU A 35 11.92 21.87 1.77
CA GLU A 35 11.42 23.24 1.55
C GLU A 35 11.92 24.08 2.76
N GLU A 36 12.67 25.18 2.71
CA GLU A 36 13.19 26.07 1.66
C GLU A 36 14.49 26.75 2.17
N LYS A 37 15.33 27.18 1.21
CA LYS A 37 16.34 28.27 1.27
C LYS A 37 17.64 28.08 2.08
N SER A 38 18.71 27.93 1.31
CA SER A 38 19.96 28.69 1.40
C SER A 38 20.56 28.94 2.79
N GLN A 39 21.45 28.05 3.23
CA GLN A 39 22.77 28.44 3.74
C GLN A 39 23.64 27.21 3.99
N ASN A 40 24.92 27.36 3.64
CA ASN A 40 25.99 26.39 3.84
C ASN A 40 25.96 25.79 5.25
N PHE A 41 25.65 24.50 5.34
CA PHE A 41 26.11 23.68 6.45
C PHE A 41 26.70 22.39 5.86
N ASN A 42 28.03 22.30 5.93
CA ASN A 42 28.72 21.02 5.91
C ASN A 42 28.16 20.21 7.06
N CYS A 43 27.29 19.25 6.77
CA CYS A 43 26.76 18.34 7.76
C CYS A 43 27.52 17.03 7.66
N SER A 44 28.65 16.98 8.36
CA SER A 44 29.35 15.75 8.70
C SER A 44 28.55 15.04 9.79
N TYR A 45 27.71 14.09 9.39
CA TYR A 45 27.27 13.03 10.30
C TYR A 45 28.34 11.95 10.24
N GLU A 46 29.04 11.77 11.35
CA GLU A 46 29.92 10.62 11.56
C GLU A 46 29.09 9.35 11.32
N SER A 47 29.38 8.71 10.19
CA SER A 47 28.92 7.36 9.87
C SER A 47 29.52 6.43 10.93
N LEU A 48 28.76 6.15 11.99
CA LEU A 48 28.98 4.98 12.80
C LEU A 48 28.81 3.77 11.88
N ASN A 49 29.94 3.17 11.52
CA ASN A 49 30.07 1.92 10.78
C ASN A 49 29.25 0.81 11.47
N TYR A 50 28.01 0.62 11.04
CA TYR A 50 27.38 -0.69 10.99
C TYR A 50 27.52 -1.19 9.54
N GLY A 51 27.79 -2.49 9.38
CA GLY A 51 28.28 -3.08 8.14
C GLY A 51 27.51 -2.68 6.89
N MET A 52 28.23 -2.56 5.77
CA MET A 52 27.73 -2.31 4.41
C MET A 52 26.23 -2.57 4.26
N ASP A 53 25.42 -1.51 4.25
CA ASP A 53 24.00 -1.60 3.91
C ASP A 53 23.90 -2.03 2.45
N THR A 54 23.78 -3.34 2.26
CA THR A 54 23.76 -4.03 0.95
C THR A 54 22.78 -3.39 -0.05
N TYR A 55 21.73 -2.75 0.45
CA TYR A 55 20.68 -2.09 -0.34
C TYR A 55 20.59 -0.58 -0.07
N ASN A 56 21.61 0.02 0.58
CA ASN A 56 21.73 1.46 0.83
C ASN A 56 20.46 2.13 1.41
N ASP A 57 19.71 1.41 2.25
CA ASP A 57 18.39 1.82 2.78
C ASP A 57 17.43 2.28 1.67
N PHE A 58 17.40 1.55 0.55
CA PHE A 58 16.47 1.75 -0.55
C PHE A 58 16.49 3.16 -1.18
N LYS A 59 17.61 3.89 -1.04
CA LYS A 59 17.74 5.29 -1.49
C LYS A 59 17.67 5.44 -3.00
N THR A 60 18.15 4.45 -3.75
CA THR A 60 18.13 4.47 -5.21
C THR A 60 17.18 3.41 -5.77
N VAL A 61 16.64 3.68 -6.95
CA VAL A 61 15.79 2.72 -7.68
C VAL A 61 16.58 1.45 -8.03
N GLU A 62 17.89 1.57 -8.26
CA GLU A 62 18.77 0.43 -8.54
C GLU A 62 18.86 -0.50 -7.32
N ASP A 63 19.07 0.07 -6.13
CA ASP A 63 19.14 -0.69 -4.87
C ASP A 63 17.80 -1.38 -4.55
N GLN A 64 16.68 -0.69 -4.76
CA GLN A 64 15.35 -1.26 -4.60
C GLN A 64 15.11 -2.44 -5.56
N LYS A 65 15.49 -2.30 -6.83
CA LYS A 65 15.33 -3.39 -7.82
C LYS A 65 16.23 -4.58 -7.52
N LEU A 66 17.43 -4.33 -6.97
CA LEU A 66 18.31 -5.40 -6.52
C LEU A 66 17.65 -6.18 -5.38
N PHE A 67 17.12 -5.47 -4.38
CA PHE A 67 16.38 -6.09 -3.28
C PHE A 67 15.17 -6.89 -3.77
N GLU A 68 14.34 -6.31 -4.63
CA GLU A 68 13.16 -6.98 -5.22
C GLU A 68 13.53 -8.27 -5.94
N LYS A 69 14.62 -8.24 -6.71
CA LYS A 69 15.12 -9.43 -7.39
C LYS A 69 15.56 -10.50 -6.39
N ASP A 70 16.31 -10.11 -5.36
CA ASP A 70 16.85 -11.04 -4.36
C ASP A 70 15.74 -11.69 -3.53
N ILE A 71 14.70 -10.94 -3.13
CA ILE A 71 13.54 -11.51 -2.43
C ILE A 71 12.75 -12.47 -3.32
N THR A 72 12.50 -12.11 -4.58
CA THR A 72 11.76 -12.96 -5.52
C THR A 72 12.52 -14.25 -5.81
N GLU A 73 13.83 -14.18 -5.98
CA GLU A 73 14.67 -15.37 -6.15
C GLU A 73 14.65 -16.26 -4.90
N LYS A 74 14.71 -15.67 -3.70
CA LYS A 74 14.70 -16.41 -2.44
C LYS A 74 13.41 -17.20 -2.27
N ILE A 75 12.27 -16.60 -2.56
CA ILE A 75 10.94 -17.24 -2.47
C ILE A 75 10.79 -18.34 -3.51
N LYS A 76 11.25 -18.09 -4.75
CA LYS A 76 11.32 -19.11 -5.81
C LYS A 76 12.15 -20.32 -5.39
N LYS A 77 13.30 -20.11 -4.74
CA LYS A 77 14.17 -21.19 -4.24
C LYS A 77 13.53 -21.99 -3.10
N LEU A 78 12.74 -21.33 -2.24
CA LEU A 78 12.04 -21.97 -1.12
C LEU A 78 10.72 -22.64 -1.51
N GLY A 79 10.24 -22.43 -2.74
CA GLY A 79 8.98 -23.02 -3.22
C GLY A 79 7.72 -22.38 -2.64
N LEU A 80 7.83 -21.20 -2.03
CA LEU A 80 6.73 -20.53 -1.33
C LEU A 80 5.76 -19.82 -2.27
N ASN A 81 6.01 -19.75 -3.58
CA ASN A 81 5.11 -19.08 -4.53
C ASN A 81 3.74 -19.78 -4.73
N TYR A 82 3.57 -20.96 -4.14
CA TYR A 82 2.35 -21.77 -4.31
C TYR A 82 1.51 -21.85 -3.03
N SER A 83 2.00 -21.33 -1.90
CA SER A 83 1.19 -21.21 -0.69
C SER A 83 0.29 -19.97 -0.82
N ASN A 84 -0.99 -20.12 -0.46
CA ASN A 84 -1.90 -18.99 -0.28
C ASN A 84 -1.86 -18.50 1.18
N GLU A 85 -0.70 -18.64 1.82
CA GLU A 85 -0.48 -18.36 3.22
C GLU A 85 0.67 -17.36 3.35
N THR A 86 0.59 -16.54 4.40
CA THR A 86 1.63 -15.55 4.71
C THR A 86 2.84 -16.25 5.30
N GLU A 87 4.00 -16.02 4.68
CA GLU A 87 5.29 -16.60 5.10
C GLU A 87 6.23 -15.50 5.59
N ILE A 88 7.07 -15.83 6.58
CA ILE A 88 8.06 -14.91 7.16
C ILE A 88 9.45 -15.28 6.67
N LEU A 89 10.19 -14.29 6.20
CA LEU A 89 11.52 -14.44 5.61
C LEU A 89 12.46 -13.39 6.17
N LEU A 90 13.66 -13.81 6.55
CA LEU A 90 14.74 -12.90 6.93
C LEU A 90 15.69 -12.72 5.75
N LEU A 91 15.88 -11.50 5.23
CA LEU A 91 16.90 -11.19 4.22
C LEU A 91 17.82 -10.07 4.72
N ASN A 92 19.08 -10.43 5.00
CA ASN A 92 20.07 -9.54 5.61
C ASN A 92 19.56 -8.98 6.95
N LYS A 93 19.28 -7.67 7.02
CA LYS A 93 18.72 -6.98 8.20
C LYS A 93 17.21 -6.79 8.14
N TYR A 94 16.53 -7.32 7.13
CA TYR A 94 15.11 -7.08 6.91
C TYR A 94 14.27 -8.32 7.21
N VAL A 95 13.23 -8.13 8.01
CA VAL A 95 12.15 -9.10 8.19
C VAL A 95 11.09 -8.81 7.14
N ILE A 96 10.73 -9.82 6.37
CA ILE A 96 9.85 -9.72 5.21
C ILE A 96 8.71 -10.69 5.40
N LEU A 97 7.48 -10.19 5.37
CA LEU A 97 6.30 -11.02 5.22
C LEU A 97 5.90 -11.04 3.76
N CYS A 98 5.61 -12.23 3.22
CA CYS A 98 5.14 -12.38 1.85
C CYS A 98 3.84 -13.19 1.78
N LEU A 99 2.91 -12.72 0.96
CA LEU A 99 1.65 -13.39 0.66
C LEU A 99 1.47 -13.50 -0.86
N PRO A 100 1.65 -14.69 -1.44
CA PRO A 100 1.30 -14.97 -2.83
C PRO A 100 -0.22 -14.97 -3.01
N VAL A 101 -0.72 -14.28 -4.03
CA VAL A 101 -2.14 -14.24 -4.38
C VAL A 101 -2.27 -14.31 -5.90
N ASN A 102 -2.79 -15.42 -6.43
CA ASN A 102 -2.95 -15.62 -7.88
C ASN A 102 -1.66 -15.35 -8.68
N ASP A 103 -1.60 -14.28 -9.47
CA ASP A 103 -0.47 -13.88 -10.32
C ASP A 103 0.35 -12.72 -9.73
N ILE A 104 0.17 -12.40 -8.45
CA ILE A 104 0.89 -11.36 -7.72
C ILE A 104 1.46 -11.88 -6.39
N VAL A 105 2.37 -11.12 -5.80
CA VAL A 105 2.87 -11.34 -4.44
C VAL A 105 2.92 -10.02 -3.69
N ILE A 106 2.35 -9.99 -2.50
CA ILE A 106 2.36 -8.85 -1.57
C ILE A 106 3.52 -9.04 -0.60
N TYR A 107 4.26 -7.97 -0.32
CA TYR A 107 5.37 -7.95 0.63
C TYR A 107 5.26 -6.78 1.61
N ILE A 108 5.49 -7.08 2.89
CA ILE A 108 5.67 -6.10 3.96
C ILE A 108 7.09 -6.24 4.48
N ILE A 109 7.81 -5.12 4.56
CA ILE A 109 9.22 -5.08 4.96
C ILE A 109 9.35 -4.29 6.26
N GLY A 110 9.95 -4.92 7.27
CA GLY A 110 10.41 -4.29 8.50
C GLY A 110 11.90 -4.51 8.72
N ASP A 111 12.42 -3.90 9.77
CA ASP A 111 13.77 -4.13 10.31
C ASP A 111 13.84 -5.47 11.08
N ASP A 112 15.05 -5.92 11.39
CA ASP A 112 15.27 -7.16 12.15
C ASP A 112 14.77 -7.12 13.61
N ASN A 113 14.42 -5.92 14.08
CA ASN A 113 13.87 -5.68 15.42
C ASN A 113 12.35 -5.48 15.45
N ASP A 114 11.68 -5.43 14.29
CA ASP A 114 10.25 -5.12 14.21
C ASP A 114 9.39 -6.31 14.67
N ASN A 115 8.21 -5.97 15.22
CA ASN A 115 7.26 -6.99 15.63
C ASN A 115 6.54 -7.56 14.42
N GLU A 116 6.87 -8.80 14.06
CA GLU A 116 6.27 -9.58 12.98
C GLU A 116 4.73 -9.65 13.06
N ILE A 117 4.14 -9.63 14.26
CA ILE A 117 2.68 -9.65 14.43
C ILE A 117 2.05 -8.37 13.87
N ILE A 118 2.73 -7.23 14.04
CA ILE A 118 2.26 -5.95 13.48
C ILE A 118 2.39 -5.98 11.96
N LEU A 119 3.52 -6.48 11.44
CA LEU A 119 3.71 -6.65 10.00
C LEU A 119 2.65 -7.60 9.39
N TYR A 120 2.26 -8.63 10.14
CA TYR A 120 1.21 -9.58 9.75
C TYR A 120 -0.15 -8.90 9.70
N GLU A 121 -0.49 -8.06 10.67
CA GLU A 121 -1.73 -7.29 10.63
C GLU A 121 -1.78 -6.43 9.36
N ILE A 122 -0.67 -5.78 9.01
CA ILE A 122 -0.60 -4.92 7.82
C ILE A 122 -0.79 -5.72 6.52
N ILE A 123 -0.14 -6.89 6.37
CA ILE A 123 -0.31 -7.68 5.15
C ILE A 123 -1.76 -8.15 4.98
N GLU A 124 -2.43 -8.49 6.09
CA GLU A 124 -3.85 -8.82 6.11
C GLU A 124 -4.71 -7.60 5.76
N THR A 125 -4.43 -6.41 6.31
CA THR A 125 -5.12 -5.17 5.96
C THR A 125 -5.01 -4.87 4.46
N VAL A 126 -3.80 -4.98 3.89
CA VAL A 126 -3.57 -4.80 2.44
C VAL A 126 -4.38 -5.83 1.66
N HIS A 127 -4.26 -7.11 1.99
CA HIS A 127 -4.96 -8.19 1.30
C HIS A 127 -6.49 -8.01 1.33
N GLN A 128 -7.06 -7.67 2.48
CA GLN A 128 -8.50 -7.42 2.62
C GLN A 128 -8.94 -6.17 1.87
N ALA A 129 -8.18 -5.07 1.93
CA ALA A 129 -8.50 -3.85 1.19
C ALA A 129 -8.46 -4.07 -0.33
N LEU A 130 -7.44 -4.79 -0.82
CA LEU A 130 -7.34 -5.18 -2.23
C LEU A 130 -8.49 -6.09 -2.67
N ASN A 131 -8.91 -7.05 -1.83
CA ASN A 131 -10.09 -7.89 -2.12
C ASN A 131 -11.36 -7.05 -2.27
N ASN A 132 -11.56 -6.06 -1.39
CA ASN A 132 -12.72 -5.18 -1.47
C ASN A 132 -12.75 -4.35 -2.76
N ILE A 133 -11.64 -3.71 -3.14
CA ILE A 133 -11.62 -2.92 -4.38
C ILE A 133 -11.66 -3.79 -5.63
N THR A 134 -11.20 -5.04 -5.60
CA THR A 134 -11.19 -5.94 -6.77
C THR A 134 -12.41 -6.86 -6.85
N ASN A 135 -13.43 -6.69 -6.00
CA ASN A 135 -14.59 -7.58 -5.91
C ASN A 135 -14.20 -9.06 -5.71
N ASN A 136 -13.25 -9.32 -4.80
CA ASN A 136 -12.71 -10.65 -4.47
C ASN A 136 -11.95 -11.34 -5.62
N HIS A 137 -11.49 -10.58 -6.60
CA HIS A 137 -10.70 -11.08 -7.72
C HIS A 137 -9.38 -10.33 -7.83
N ILE A 138 -8.51 -10.52 -6.83
CA ILE A 138 -7.16 -9.95 -6.84
C ILE A 138 -6.36 -10.59 -7.99
N GLY A 139 -5.80 -9.76 -8.86
CA GLY A 139 -4.90 -10.20 -9.90
C GLY A 139 -4.20 -9.00 -10.54
N LYS A 140 -3.12 -9.25 -11.28
CA LYS A 140 -2.28 -8.20 -11.89
C LYS A 140 -3.12 -7.21 -12.71
N LYS A 141 -4.02 -7.73 -13.55
CA LYS A 141 -4.87 -6.90 -14.39
C LYS A 141 -5.78 -6.00 -13.56
N GLN A 142 -6.46 -6.57 -12.56
CA GLN A 142 -7.42 -5.86 -11.72
C GLN A 142 -6.74 -4.78 -10.87
N LEU A 143 -5.52 -5.04 -10.39
CA LEU A 143 -4.73 -4.04 -9.66
C LEU A 143 -4.26 -2.90 -10.57
N ILE A 144 -3.83 -3.20 -11.79
CA ILE A 144 -3.43 -2.17 -12.77
C ILE A 144 -4.64 -1.30 -13.16
N ASP A 145 -5.80 -1.90 -13.38
CA ASP A 145 -7.03 -1.19 -13.72
C ASP A 145 -7.50 -0.25 -12.58
N LYS A 146 -7.08 -0.51 -11.33
CA LYS A 146 -7.43 0.27 -10.12
C LYS A 146 -6.21 0.82 -9.39
N LEU A 147 -5.13 1.14 -10.11
CA LEU A 147 -3.85 1.49 -9.51
C LEU A 147 -3.94 2.73 -8.60
N ASP A 148 -4.77 3.71 -8.96
CA ASP A 148 -4.99 4.91 -8.14
C ASP A 148 -5.57 4.55 -6.77
N SER A 149 -6.61 3.70 -6.75
CA SER A 149 -7.19 3.18 -5.51
C SER A 149 -6.18 2.37 -4.69
N VAL A 150 -5.29 1.61 -5.34
CA VAL A 150 -4.22 0.86 -4.65
C VAL A 150 -3.31 1.81 -3.90
N TYR A 151 -2.80 2.87 -4.53
CA TYR A 151 -1.92 3.82 -3.84
C TYR A 151 -2.62 4.58 -2.72
N LEU A 152 -3.90 4.96 -2.90
CA LEU A 152 -4.69 5.59 -1.84
C LEU A 152 -4.86 4.67 -0.62
N ILE A 153 -5.07 3.37 -0.83
CA ILE A 153 -5.09 2.37 0.24
C ILE A 153 -3.73 2.32 0.95
N LEU A 154 -2.63 2.28 0.20
CA LEU A 154 -1.29 2.23 0.80
C LEU A 154 -0.97 3.50 1.62
N ASP A 155 -1.49 4.65 1.23
CA ASP A 155 -1.37 5.92 1.95
C ASP A 155 -2.19 5.95 3.25
N GLU A 156 -3.39 5.39 3.26
CA GLU A 156 -4.20 5.24 4.49
C GLU A 156 -3.62 4.21 5.46
N ILE A 157 -2.92 3.18 4.95
CA ILE A 157 -2.31 2.14 5.79
C ILE A 157 -1.07 2.68 6.51
N ALA A 158 -0.18 3.33 5.78
CA ALA A 158 1.05 3.86 6.36
C ALA A 158 1.56 5.10 5.63
N ASP A 159 2.04 6.05 6.42
CA ASP A 159 2.71 7.26 5.95
C ASP A 159 4.10 7.35 6.58
N SER A 160 5.12 7.54 5.75
CA SER A 160 6.51 7.68 6.18
C SER A 160 6.99 6.54 7.10
N GLY A 161 6.46 5.33 6.90
CA GLY A 161 6.78 4.13 7.68
C GLY A 161 6.12 4.09 9.06
N ILE A 162 5.19 5.00 9.33
CA ILE A 162 4.32 5.01 10.51
C ILE A 162 2.98 4.39 10.10
N ILE A 163 2.50 3.44 10.89
CA ILE A 163 1.21 2.80 10.66
C ILE A 163 0.09 3.77 11.06
N MET A 164 -0.85 3.97 10.15
CA MET A 164 -1.94 4.93 10.29
C MET A 164 -3.27 4.23 10.57
N GLU A 165 -3.61 3.19 9.79
CA GLU A 165 -4.86 2.44 9.92
C GLU A 165 -4.62 0.95 9.62
N THR A 166 -5.21 0.08 10.43
CA THR A 166 -5.11 -1.38 10.26
C THR A 166 -6.44 -2.03 9.90
N ASN A 167 -7.56 -1.29 9.94
CA ASN A 167 -8.86 -1.83 9.56
C ASN A 167 -9.18 -1.55 8.08
N ALA A 168 -9.18 -2.61 7.26
CA ALA A 168 -9.47 -2.52 5.84
C ALA A 168 -10.83 -1.86 5.53
N ASN A 169 -11.88 -2.13 6.32
CA ASN A 169 -13.21 -1.55 6.07
C ASN A 169 -13.21 -0.04 6.27
N VAL A 170 -12.45 0.45 7.25
CA VAL A 170 -12.33 1.89 7.52
C VAL A 170 -11.64 2.59 6.35
N ILE A 171 -10.54 2.01 5.87
CA ILE A 171 -9.79 2.50 4.70
C ILE A 171 -10.69 2.57 3.47
N ILE A 172 -11.41 1.48 3.19
CA ILE A 172 -12.27 1.37 2.01
C ILE A 172 -13.45 2.36 2.08
N ASN A 173 -14.05 2.54 3.26
CA ASN A 173 -15.12 3.52 3.41
C ASN A 173 -14.62 4.94 3.13
N ARG A 174 -13.43 5.31 3.62
CA ARG A 174 -12.82 6.63 3.35
C ARG A 174 -12.48 6.79 1.87
N LEU A 175 -11.95 5.75 1.23
CA LEU A 175 -11.69 5.74 -0.21
C LEU A 175 -12.95 6.05 -1.02
N TYR A 176 -14.09 5.42 -0.71
CA TYR A 176 -15.33 5.67 -1.42
C TYR A 176 -15.96 7.03 -1.13
N MET A 177 -15.77 7.60 0.06
CA MET A 177 -16.19 8.98 0.32
C MET A 177 -15.47 9.96 -0.62
N ASN A 178 -14.18 9.73 -0.86
CA ASN A 178 -13.39 10.52 -1.82
C ASN A 178 -13.86 10.31 -3.27
N GLU A 179 -14.36 9.12 -3.64
CA GLU A 179 -14.94 8.87 -4.97
C GLU A 179 -16.36 9.44 -5.13
N SER A 180 -17.17 9.46 -4.08
CA SER A 180 -18.53 10.03 -4.14
C SER A 180 -18.54 11.53 -4.44
N ASP A 181 -17.53 12.26 -3.99
CA ASP A 181 -17.35 13.67 -4.34
C ASP A 181 -17.09 13.88 -5.85
N ILE A 182 -16.61 12.84 -6.55
CA ILE A 182 -16.36 12.86 -8.00
C ILE A 182 -17.61 12.40 -8.79
N GLN A 183 -18.47 11.55 -8.20
CA GLN A 183 -19.66 10.99 -8.87
C GLN A 183 -20.98 11.75 -8.60
N GLU A 184 -21.01 12.66 -7.62
CA GLU A 184 -22.23 13.35 -7.17
C GLU A 184 -22.89 14.31 -8.18
N GLN A 185 -22.39 14.45 -9.41
CA GLN A 185 -23.06 15.29 -10.42
C GLN A 185 -24.23 14.59 -11.16
N HIS A 186 -24.45 13.27 -11.04
CA HIS A 186 -25.46 12.58 -11.87
C HIS A 186 -26.51 11.71 -11.16
N THR A 187 -26.31 11.34 -9.89
CA THR A 187 -27.21 10.40 -9.18
C THR A 187 -28.46 11.07 -8.55
N PRO A 188 -28.36 12.26 -7.91
CA PRO A 188 -29.53 12.91 -7.30
C PRO A 188 -30.56 13.40 -8.33
N LEU A 189 -30.09 13.81 -9.52
CA LEU A 189 -30.95 14.34 -10.58
C LEU A 189 -31.88 13.28 -11.15
N ASN A 190 -31.41 12.04 -11.36
CA ASN A 190 -32.25 10.97 -11.91
C ASN A 190 -33.33 10.50 -10.92
N GLN A 191 -33.02 10.46 -9.62
CA GLN A 191 -34.01 10.17 -8.57
C GLN A 191 -35.03 11.31 -8.42
N ALA A 192 -34.58 12.56 -8.50
CA ALA A 192 -35.45 13.73 -8.50
C ALA A 192 -36.37 13.77 -9.74
N ILE A 193 -35.86 13.45 -10.93
CA ILE A 193 -36.66 13.36 -12.16
C ILE A 193 -37.68 12.22 -12.07
N SER A 194 -37.30 11.06 -11.54
CA SER A 194 -38.22 9.92 -11.42
C SER A 194 -39.34 10.21 -10.42
N SER A 195 -39.02 10.80 -9.27
CA SER A 195 -40.03 11.20 -8.27
C SER A 195 -40.92 12.35 -8.76
N ALA A 196 -40.37 13.33 -9.47
CA ALA A 196 -41.16 14.40 -10.09
C ALA A 196 -42.13 13.86 -11.17
N LYS A 197 -41.66 12.92 -12.02
CA LYS A 197 -42.53 12.24 -13.00
C LYS A 197 -43.67 11.51 -12.32
N GLU A 198 -43.38 10.76 -11.26
CA GLU A 198 -44.39 9.99 -10.54
C GLU A 198 -45.44 10.90 -9.87
N ASN A 199 -45.01 12.03 -9.31
CA ASN A 199 -45.92 13.02 -8.72
C ASN A 199 -46.81 13.72 -9.77
N ILE A 200 -46.28 14.04 -10.95
CA ILE A 200 -47.07 14.59 -12.06
C ILE A 200 -48.11 13.58 -12.55
N ILE A 201 -47.71 12.31 -12.72
CA ILE A 201 -48.63 11.25 -13.16
C ILE A 201 -49.77 11.07 -12.14
N ARG A 202 -49.45 11.04 -10.84
CA ARG A 202 -50.47 10.95 -9.78
C ARG A 202 -51.40 12.15 -9.79
N SER A 203 -50.88 13.37 -9.96
CA SER A 203 -51.69 14.59 -10.04
C SER A 203 -52.62 14.63 -11.26
N LEU A 204 -52.24 14.00 -12.37
CA LEU A 204 -53.08 13.92 -13.57
C LEU A 204 -54.12 12.80 -13.48
N LEU A 205 -53.79 11.67 -12.83
CA LEU A 205 -54.75 10.57 -12.62
C LEU A 205 -55.79 10.88 -11.54
N SER A 206 -55.44 11.67 -10.52
CA SER A 206 -56.35 12.04 -9.43
C SER A 206 -57.23 13.27 -9.73
N GLY A 207 -57.14 13.82 -10.93
CA GLY A 207 -57.79 15.07 -11.37
C GLY A 207 -58.94 14.88 -12.37
N ALA A 208 -59.73 13.81 -12.25
CA ALA A 208 -60.98 13.58 -12.98
C ALA A 208 -62.04 12.98 -12.06
#